data_AF-A0A5J5GIK1-F1
#
_entry.id   AF-A0A5J5GIK1-F1
#
_cell.length_a   1.000
_cell.length_b   1.000
_cell.length_c   1.000
_cell.angle_alpha   90.00
_cell.angle_beta   90.00
_cell.angle_gamma   90.00
#
_symmetry.space_group_name_H-M   'P 1'
#
loop_
_entity.id
_entity.type
_entity.pdbx_description
1 polymer ?
#
loop_
_entity_poly.entity_id
_entity_poly.type
_entity_poly.pdbx_seq_one_letter_code
_entity_poly.pdbx_strand_id
1 'polypeptide(L)'
;MSFNIKCNLRFALLEVRSDVTNEELATIWGVHRNTVTNLTRGKTLPGLELAYKIVDYLNGQADEAGVSKRWTIEEVWQRVKE
;
A
#
# COMPACT_ATOMS: atom_id res chain seq x y z
N MET A 1 4.99 -25.51 -1.42
CA MET A 1 3.81 -24.64 -1.14
C MET A 1 4.21 -23.22 -1.43
N SER A 2 3.74 -22.67 -2.55
CA SER A 2 4.07 -21.30 -2.96
C SER A 2 2.97 -20.37 -2.45
N PHE A 3 3.30 -19.58 -1.43
CA PHE A 3 2.40 -18.57 -0.87
C PHE A 3 2.23 -17.42 -1.87
N ASN A 4 1.00 -17.12 -2.30
CA ASN A 4 0.72 -15.97 -3.16
C ASN A 4 0.39 -14.76 -2.27
N ILE A 5 1.41 -13.98 -1.91
CA ILE A 5 1.21 -12.70 -1.23
C ILE A 5 0.68 -11.73 -2.28
N LYS A 6 -0.53 -11.18 -2.09
CA LYS A 6 -1.06 -10.09 -2.93
C LYS A 6 -1.29 -8.87 -2.07
N CYS A 7 -0.30 -7.98 -2.02
CA CYS A 7 -0.51 -6.64 -1.49
C CYS A 7 -1.19 -5.81 -2.58
N ASN A 8 -2.44 -5.40 -2.35
CA ASN A 8 -3.25 -4.62 -3.30
C ASN A 8 -2.87 -3.14 -3.37
N LEU A 9 -1.72 -2.76 -2.80
CA LEU A 9 -1.25 -1.38 -2.69
C LEU A 9 -1.23 -0.64 -4.02
N ARG A 10 -0.84 -1.31 -5.11
CA ARG A 10 -0.80 -0.68 -6.43
C ARG A 10 -2.17 -0.25 -6.93
N PHE A 11 -3.20 -1.07 -6.72
CA PHE A 11 -4.57 -0.72 -7.13
C PHE A 11 -5.12 0.41 -6.26
N ALA A 12 -4.88 0.36 -4.96
CA ALA A 12 -5.28 1.42 -4.03
C ALA A 12 -4.66 2.79 -4.43
N LEU A 13 -3.36 2.81 -4.75
CA LEU A 13 -2.68 4.01 -5.21
C LEU A 13 -3.26 4.55 -6.53
N LEU A 14 -3.60 3.69 -7.49
CA LEU A 14 -4.23 4.13 -8.75
C LEU A 14 -5.60 4.77 -8.55
N GLU A 15 -6.33 4.39 -7.50
CA GLU A 15 -7.66 4.95 -7.20
C GLU A 15 -7.60 6.35 -6.57
N VAL A 16 -6.53 6.66 -5.82
CA VAL A 16 -6.41 7.93 -5.10
C VAL A 16 -5.40 8.89 -5.72
N ARG A 17 -4.33 8.37 -6.32
CA ARG A 17 -3.24 9.18 -6.88
C ARG A 17 -2.38 8.40 -7.87
N SER A 18 -2.72 8.51 -9.16
CA SER A 18 -2.06 7.75 -10.23
C SER A 18 -0.66 8.27 -10.62
N ASP A 19 -0.31 9.50 -10.25
CA ASP A 19 0.94 10.18 -10.60
C ASP A 19 2.09 9.92 -9.62
N VAL A 20 1.83 9.28 -8.48
CA VAL A 20 2.84 9.11 -7.43
C VAL A 20 3.93 8.09 -7.81
N THR A 21 5.18 8.49 -7.61
CA THR A 21 6.32 7.63 -7.89
C THR A 21 6.70 6.75 -6.69
N ASN A 22 7.33 5.60 -6.95
CA ASN A 22 7.87 4.74 -5.88
C ASN A 22 8.94 5.45 -5.02
N GLU A 23 9.56 6.52 -5.53
CA GLU A 23 10.57 7.30 -4.81
C GLU A 23 9.94 8.30 -3.83
N GLU A 24 8.85 8.94 -4.24
CA GLU A 24 8.05 9.78 -3.35
C GLU A 24 7.45 8.94 -2.22
N LEU A 25 6.84 7.80 -2.54
CA LEU A 25 6.29 6.89 -1.52
C LEU A 25 7.36 6.38 -0.55
N ALA A 26 8.58 6.13 -1.05
CA ALA A 26 9.71 5.73 -0.21
C ALA A 26 10.08 6.82 0.78
N THR A 27 10.09 8.08 0.33
CA THR A 27 10.32 9.26 1.17
C THR A 27 9.21 9.43 2.20
N ILE A 28 7.94 9.34 1.79
CA ILE A 28 6.76 9.49 2.66
C ILE A 28 6.75 8.44 3.76
N TRP A 29 7.03 7.17 3.43
CA TRP A 29 6.97 6.07 4.38
C TRP A 29 8.28 5.81 5.12
N GLY A 30 9.36 6.52 4.77
CA GLY A 30 10.68 6.34 5.38
C GLY A 30 11.30 4.98 5.09
N VAL A 31 11.09 4.43 3.90
CA VAL A 31 11.59 3.10 3.49
C VAL A 31 12.42 3.19 2.22
N HIS A 32 13.18 2.15 1.90
CA HIS A 32 13.87 2.10 0.60
C HIS A 32 12.88 1.95 -0.56
N ARG A 33 13.17 2.59 -1.69
CA ARG A 33 12.41 2.45 -2.96
C ARG A 33 12.19 0.98 -3.37
N ASN A 34 13.17 0.12 -3.08
CA ASN A 34 13.04 -1.31 -3.36
C ASN A 34 11.95 -1.98 -2.50
N THR A 35 11.78 -1.54 -1.26
CA THR A 35 10.69 -1.97 -0.37
C THR A 35 9.33 -1.61 -0.98
N VAL A 36 9.14 -0.36 -1.42
CA VAL A 36 7.91 0.07 -2.12
C VAL A 36 7.65 -0.77 -3.36
N THR A 37 8.70 -1.04 -4.15
CA THR A 37 8.60 -1.88 -5.35
C THR A 37 8.18 -3.32 -5.03
N ASN A 38 8.69 -3.90 -3.95
CA ASN A 38 8.30 -5.24 -3.51
C ASN A 38 6.87 -5.27 -2.97
N LEU A 39 6.46 -4.26 -2.22
CA LEU A 39 5.09 -4.11 -1.71
C LEU A 39 4.08 -3.96 -2.86
N THR A 40 4.30 -3.01 -3.78
CA THR A 40 3.41 -2.78 -4.93
C THR A 40 3.29 -3.97 -5.88
N ARG A 41 4.31 -4.84 -5.92
CA ARG A 41 4.30 -6.10 -6.69
C ARG A 41 3.74 -7.28 -5.90
N GLY A 42 3.33 -7.09 -4.64
CA GLY A 42 2.88 -8.16 -3.76
C GLY A 42 3.97 -9.15 -3.35
N LYS A 43 5.25 -8.87 -3.60
CA LYS A 43 6.34 -9.80 -3.27
C LYS A 43 6.57 -9.94 -1.76
N THR A 44 6.22 -8.91 -1.00
CA THR A 44 6.42 -8.84 0.45
C THR A 44 5.22 -8.18 1.10
N LEU A 45 4.97 -8.50 2.37
CA LEU A 45 4.01 -7.77 3.19
C LEU A 45 4.73 -6.63 3.93
N PRO A 46 4.05 -5.49 4.16
CA PRO A 46 4.59 -4.47 5.03
C PRO A 46 4.61 -4.98 6.48
N GLY A 47 5.55 -4.47 7.28
CA GLY A 47 5.44 -4.60 8.74
C GLY A 47 4.20 -3.86 9.24
N LEU A 48 3.73 -4.19 10.46
CA LEU A 48 2.50 -3.61 11.02
C LEU A 48 2.53 -2.07 11.03
N GLU A 49 3.64 -1.46 11.47
CA GLU A 49 3.80 0.00 11.46
C GLU A 49 3.68 0.60 10.05
N LEU A 50 4.30 -0.04 9.07
CA LEU A 50 4.23 0.41 7.67
C LEU A 50 2.83 0.21 7.09
N ALA A 51 2.10 -0.84 7.50
CA ALA A 51 0.71 -1.04 7.11
C ALA A 51 -0.18 0.11 7.61
N TYR A 52 0.01 0.57 8.86
CA TYR A 52 -0.67 1.75 9.39
C TYR A 52 -0.35 3.01 8.59
N LYS A 53 0.92 3.28 8.31
CA LYS A 53 1.35 4.42 7.48
C LYS A 53 0.73 4.40 6.09
N ILE A 54 0.67 3.23 5.47
CA ILE A 54 0.07 3.05 4.14
C ILE A 54 -1.42 3.34 4.17
N VAL A 55 -2.16 2.79 5.14
CA VAL A 55 -3.60 2.99 5.27
C VAL A 55 -3.94 4.45 5.54
N ASP A 56 -3.22 5.09 6.46
CA ASP A 56 -3.39 6.49 6.79
C ASP A 56 -3.17 7.38 5.55
N TYR A 57 -2.08 7.13 4.84
CA TYR A 57 -1.78 7.82 3.58
C TYR A 57 -2.89 7.63 2.54
N LEU A 58 -3.32 6.39 2.27
CA LEU A 58 -4.36 6.11 1.28
C LEU A 58 -5.69 6.78 1.62
N ASN A 59 -6.10 6.72 2.89
CA ASN A 59 -7.34 7.34 3.35
C ASN A 59 -7.26 8.87 3.31
N GLY A 60 -6.11 9.46 3.63
CA GLY A 60 -5.88 10.89 3.49
C GLY A 60 -5.91 11.35 2.04
N GLN A 61 -5.27 10.60 1.12
CA GLN A 61 -5.35 10.90 -0.32
C GLN A 61 -6.78 10.73 -0.86
N ALA A 62 -7.54 9.75 -0.38
CA ALA A 62 -8.94 9.60 -0.76
C ALA A 62 -9.80 10.78 -0.30
N ASP A 63 -9.57 11.31 0.90
CA ASP A 63 -10.24 12.53 1.36
C ASP A 63 -9.92 13.73 0.47
N GLU A 64 -8.65 13.90 0.10
CA GLU A 64 -8.23 14.96 -0.84
C GLU A 64 -8.82 14.78 -2.24
N ALA A 65 -8.94 13.53 -2.71
CA ALA A 65 -9.49 13.19 -4.02
C ALA A 65 -11.03 13.12 -4.06
N GLY A 66 -11.72 13.27 -2.92
CA GLY A 66 -13.17 13.11 -2.81
C GLY A 66 -13.66 11.67 -3.02
N VAL A 67 -12.79 10.69 -2.82
CA VAL A 67 -13.07 9.25 -2.95
C VAL A 67 -13.67 8.74 -1.64
N SER A 68 -14.88 8.18 -1.69
CA SER A 68 -15.55 7.65 -0.48
C SER A 68 -15.01 6.30 0.02
N LYS A 69 -14.14 5.65 -0.77
CA LYS A 69 -13.54 4.37 -0.43
C LYS A 69 -12.53 4.54 0.70
N ARG A 70 -12.53 3.58 1.63
CA ARG A 70 -11.56 3.50 2.73
C ARG A 70 -10.87 2.16 2.71
N TRP A 71 -9.57 2.17 2.99
CA TRP A 71 -8.78 0.95 3.15
C TRP A 71 -8.62 0.64 4.62
N THR A 72 -8.68 -0.64 4.95
CA THR A 72 -8.39 -1.18 6.26
C THR A 72 -6.98 -1.77 6.31
N ILE A 73 -6.44 -1.89 7.53
CA ILE A 73 -5.14 -2.55 7.75
C ILE A 73 -5.18 -3.98 7.25
N GLU A 74 -6.29 -4.68 7.46
CA GLU A 74 -6.46 -6.05 6.99
C GLU A 74 -6.33 -6.13 5.48
N GLU A 75 -6.97 -5.25 4.70
CA GLU A 75 -6.85 -5.24 3.23
C GLU A 75 -5.43 -4.97 2.71
N VAL A 76 -4.66 -4.15 3.43
CA VAL A 76 -3.26 -3.85 3.09
C VAL A 76 -2.30 -4.97 3.57
N TRP A 77 -2.67 -5.64 4.65
CA TRP A 77 -1.86 -6.62 5.38
C TRP A 77 -2.39 -8.07 5.28
N GLN A 78 -3.29 -8.38 4.34
CA GLN A 78 -3.84 -9.73 4.21
C GLN A 78 -2.73 -10.71 3.83
N ARG A 79 -2.44 -11.64 4.75
CA ARG A 79 -2.04 -13.00 4.38
C ARG A 79 -3.30 -13.69 3.86
N VAL A 80 -3.39 -13.92 2.56
CA VAL A 80 -4.39 -14.84 2.02
C VAL A 80 -4.05 -16.23 2.58
N LYS A 81 -4.85 -16.69 3.55
CA LYS A 81 -4.92 -18.11 3.90
C LYS A 81 -5.83 -18.75 2.87
N GLU A 82 -5.26 -19.62 2.03
CA GLU A 82 -6.02 -20.74 1.47
C GLU A 82 -6.12 -21.84 2.52
#